data_AF-A0A372NGY3-F1
#
_entry.id   AF-A0A372NGY3-F1
#
_cell.length_a   1.000
_cell.length_b   1.000
_cell.length_c   1.000
_cell.angle_alpha   90.00
_cell.angle_beta   90.00
_cell.angle_gamma   90.00
#
_symmetry.space_group_name_H-M   'P 1'
#
loop_
_entity.id
_entity.type
_entity.pdbx_description
1 polymer ?
#
loop_
_entity_poly.entity_id
_entity_poly.type
_entity_poly.pdbx_seq_one_letter_code
_entity_poly.pdbx_strand_id
1 'polypeptide(L)'
;MSNLENLKKQAKQVLRWHRESHYPVAATIRAALPRFRDLTDRDVLAAPFSLADAQVVVARQNGFEDWAALKKGSFAMRDPAPMATVEGPMLRGAEPVLYVDDFSVALAFYTQKLGFTVDFAYGEPPFFGVIMRDAARLCLRQVAGPVFAGDIRAREELLSASITLDTAAGLKKLYLDYQAAGVSFHLPLKTQPWGARNFILRDTDGNLILFASPAD
;
A
#
# COMPACT_ATOMS: atom_id res chain seq x y z
N MET A 1 -3.79 -13.00 28.76
CA MET A 1 -2.87 -13.96 28.11
C MET A 1 -1.57 -13.24 27.85
N SER A 2 -0.44 -13.78 28.29
CA SER A 2 0.81 -13.00 28.39
C SER A 2 1.40 -12.67 27.02
N ASN A 3 1.98 -11.47 26.86
CA ASN A 3 2.63 -11.01 25.63
C ASN A 3 3.61 -12.06 25.05
N LEU A 4 4.30 -12.78 25.94
CA LEU A 4 5.26 -13.84 25.58
C LEU A 4 4.63 -15.07 24.91
N GLU A 5 3.41 -15.45 25.25
CA GLU A 5 2.72 -16.57 24.59
C GLU A 5 2.35 -16.23 23.15
N ASN A 6 1.96 -14.99 22.89
CA ASN A 6 1.66 -14.50 21.55
C ASN A 6 2.94 -14.44 20.70
N LEU A 7 4.04 -13.96 21.25
CA LEU A 7 5.35 -13.94 20.56
C LEU A 7 5.84 -15.35 20.23
N LYS A 8 5.63 -16.34 21.11
CA LYS A 8 5.93 -17.76 20.81
C LYS A 8 5.10 -18.30 19.64
N LYS A 9 3.83 -17.89 19.52
CA LYS A 9 2.98 -18.26 18.38
C LYS A 9 3.48 -17.61 17.08
N GLN A 10 3.89 -16.34 17.12
CA GLN A 10 4.47 -15.66 15.96
C GLN A 10 5.76 -16.35 15.47
N ALA A 11 6.67 -16.76 16.35
CA ALA A 11 7.88 -17.46 15.96
C ALA A 11 7.58 -18.81 15.26
N LYS A 12 6.56 -19.54 15.74
CA LYS A 12 6.09 -20.77 15.07
C LYS A 12 5.48 -20.48 13.70
N GLN A 13 4.78 -19.36 13.55
CA GLN A 13 4.19 -18.95 12.27
C GLN A 13 5.26 -18.58 11.24
N VAL A 14 6.31 -17.85 11.64
CA VAL A 14 7.45 -17.53 10.77
C VAL A 14 8.15 -18.81 10.29
N LEU A 15 8.40 -19.76 11.19
CA LEU A 15 8.97 -21.06 10.83
C LEU A 15 8.07 -21.84 9.85
N ARG A 16 6.75 -21.79 10.05
CA ARG A 16 5.79 -22.43 9.16
C ARG A 16 5.81 -21.81 7.76
N TRP A 17 5.79 -20.48 7.66
CA TRP A 17 5.87 -19.76 6.39
C TRP A 17 7.16 -20.07 5.64
N HIS A 18 8.29 -20.18 6.33
CA HIS A 18 9.55 -20.60 5.70
C HIS A 18 9.45 -22.00 5.09
N ARG A 19 8.92 -22.98 5.85
CA ARG A 19 8.72 -24.36 5.36
C ARG A 19 7.75 -24.47 4.19
N GLU A 20 6.72 -23.63 4.17
CA GLU A 20 5.74 -23.54 3.09
C GLU A 20 6.26 -22.73 1.89
N SER A 21 7.52 -22.26 1.92
CA SER A 21 8.11 -21.40 0.88
C SER A 21 7.28 -20.14 0.58
N HIS A 22 6.62 -19.59 1.62
CA HIS A 22 5.81 -18.39 1.50
C HIS A 22 6.71 -17.17 1.27
N TYR A 23 6.80 -16.74 0.03
CA TYR A 23 7.76 -15.73 -0.45
C TYR A 23 7.93 -14.47 0.44
N PRO A 24 6.88 -13.84 0.98
CA PRO A 24 7.00 -12.64 1.82
C PRO A 24 7.83 -12.81 3.10
N VAL A 25 7.98 -14.04 3.62
CA VAL A 25 8.77 -14.28 4.84
C VAL A 25 10.28 -14.15 4.57
N ALA A 26 10.72 -14.34 3.32
CA ALA A 26 12.14 -14.30 2.97
C ALA A 26 12.76 -12.92 3.22
N ALA A 27 12.10 -11.85 2.79
CA ALA A 27 12.56 -10.48 3.02
C ALA A 27 12.69 -10.15 4.51
N THR A 28 11.77 -10.65 5.32
CA THR A 28 11.78 -10.48 6.79
C THR A 28 12.95 -11.21 7.43
N ILE A 29 13.20 -12.46 7.01
CA ILE A 29 14.34 -13.26 7.47
C ILE A 29 15.66 -12.57 7.09
N ARG A 30 15.75 -12.04 5.86
CA ARG A 30 16.91 -11.31 5.35
C ARG A 30 17.26 -10.06 6.16
N ALA A 31 16.24 -9.27 6.50
CA ALA A 31 16.43 -8.07 7.30
C ALA A 31 16.86 -8.37 8.74
N ALA A 32 16.35 -9.47 9.31
CA ALA A 32 16.61 -9.82 10.70
C ALA A 32 17.92 -10.58 10.93
N LEU A 33 18.33 -11.45 10.00
CA LEU A 33 19.45 -12.38 10.23
C LEU A 33 20.63 -12.08 9.30
N PRO A 34 21.79 -11.65 9.85
CA PRO A 34 22.95 -11.24 9.03
C PRO A 34 23.43 -12.29 8.04
N ARG A 35 23.35 -13.58 8.38
CA ARG A 35 23.78 -14.68 7.49
C ARG A 35 22.92 -14.86 6.24
N PHE A 36 21.70 -14.31 6.23
CA PHE A 36 20.80 -14.37 5.08
C PHE A 36 20.84 -13.09 4.24
N ARG A 37 21.53 -12.04 4.69
CA ARG A 37 21.47 -10.68 4.13
C ARG A 37 21.71 -10.62 2.62
N ASP A 38 22.68 -11.39 2.14
CA ASP A 38 23.16 -11.34 0.76
C ASP A 38 22.56 -12.45 -0.12
N LEU A 39 21.60 -13.22 0.40
CA LEU A 39 20.93 -14.30 -0.31
C LEU A 39 19.68 -13.82 -1.04
N THR A 40 19.36 -14.45 -2.18
CA THR A 40 18.08 -14.20 -2.86
C THR A 40 16.92 -14.77 -2.04
N ASP A 41 15.69 -14.31 -2.25
CA ASP A 41 14.54 -14.83 -1.49
C ASP A 41 14.37 -16.34 -1.67
N ARG A 42 14.68 -16.85 -2.87
CA ARG A 42 14.71 -18.29 -3.16
C ARG A 42 15.77 -19.02 -2.33
N ASP A 43 16.98 -18.47 -2.24
CA ASP A 43 18.07 -19.10 -1.49
C ASP A 43 17.82 -19.05 0.03
N VAL A 44 17.18 -17.98 0.52
CA VAL A 44 16.74 -17.87 1.92
C VAL A 44 15.71 -18.95 2.26
N LEU A 45 14.74 -19.21 1.38
CA LEU A 45 13.72 -20.25 1.58
C LEU A 45 14.27 -21.67 1.42
N ALA A 46 15.30 -21.86 0.59
CA ALA A 46 15.97 -23.15 0.42
C ALA A 46 16.95 -23.49 1.55
N ALA A 47 17.43 -22.49 2.29
CA ALA A 47 18.44 -22.67 3.32
C ALA A 47 17.85 -23.22 4.65
N PRO A 48 18.67 -23.90 5.48
CA PRO A 48 18.24 -24.39 6.79
C PRO A 48 17.78 -23.26 7.71
N PHE A 49 16.55 -23.36 8.20
CA PHE A 49 15.94 -22.37 9.09
C PHE A 49 15.27 -23.05 10.28
N SER A 50 15.68 -22.66 11.49
CA SER A 50 15.24 -23.29 12.73
C SER A 50 14.22 -22.44 13.49
N LEU A 51 13.61 -23.02 14.52
CA LEU A 51 12.75 -22.25 15.43
C LEU A 51 13.53 -21.16 16.18
N ALA A 52 14.81 -21.39 16.46
CA ALA A 52 15.66 -20.38 17.11
C ALA A 52 15.87 -19.16 16.19
N ASP A 53 16.05 -19.40 14.90
CA ASP A 53 16.14 -18.34 13.89
C ASP A 53 14.84 -17.54 13.83
N ALA A 54 13.70 -18.23 13.80
CA ALA A 54 12.40 -17.59 13.82
C ALA A 54 12.17 -16.75 15.09
N GLN A 55 12.70 -17.18 16.24
CA GLN A 55 12.66 -16.39 17.48
C GLN A 55 13.51 -15.12 17.39
N VAL A 56 14.68 -15.17 16.76
CA VAL A 56 15.52 -13.98 16.54
C VAL A 56 14.83 -13.01 15.58
N VAL A 57 14.18 -13.51 14.53
CA VAL A 57 13.37 -12.68 13.63
C VAL A 57 12.30 -11.92 14.40
N VAL A 58 11.50 -12.62 15.23
CA VAL A 58 10.47 -11.99 16.06
C VAL A 58 11.08 -11.04 17.09
N ALA A 59 12.22 -11.37 17.70
CA ALA A 59 12.89 -10.48 18.65
C ALA A 59 13.30 -9.15 18.01
N ARG A 60 13.93 -9.20 16.83
CA ARG A 60 14.39 -8.01 16.11
C ARG A 60 13.25 -7.17 15.56
N GLN A 61 12.14 -7.78 15.14
CA GLN A 61 10.91 -7.06 14.80
C GLN A 61 10.32 -6.28 15.98
N ASN A 62 10.57 -6.73 17.21
CA ASN A 62 10.16 -6.06 18.44
C ASN A 62 11.26 -5.16 19.02
N GLY A 63 12.33 -4.87 18.26
CA GLY A 63 13.42 -3.98 18.68
C GLY A 63 14.45 -4.60 19.62
N PHE A 64 14.46 -5.92 19.81
CA PHE A 64 15.42 -6.62 20.65
C PHE A 64 16.46 -7.38 19.81
N GLU A 65 17.71 -7.41 20.27
CA GLU A 65 18.79 -8.11 19.55
C GLU A 65 18.57 -9.62 19.45
N ASP A 66 18.03 -10.22 20.51
CA ASP A 66 17.76 -11.65 20.63
C ASP A 66 16.54 -11.97 21.53
N TRP A 67 16.19 -13.26 21.57
CA TRP A 67 15.04 -13.76 22.32
C TRP A 67 15.21 -13.70 23.84
N ALA A 68 16.44 -13.66 24.36
CA ALA A 68 16.71 -13.54 25.79
C ALA A 68 16.52 -12.08 26.26
N ALA A 69 17.01 -11.12 25.47
CA ALA A 69 16.79 -9.69 25.65
C ALA A 69 15.29 -9.35 25.59
N LEU A 70 14.55 -9.94 24.65
CA LEU A 70 13.10 -9.79 24.56
C LEU A 70 12.39 -10.31 25.82
N LYS A 71 12.77 -11.48 26.34
CA LYS A 71 12.18 -12.01 27.58
C LYS A 71 12.46 -11.07 28.74
N LYS A 72 13.70 -10.59 28.89
CA LYS A 72 14.13 -9.72 29.99
C LYS A 72 13.44 -8.35 29.93
N GLY A 73 13.34 -7.74 28.75
CA GLY A 73 12.65 -6.47 28.52
C GLY A 73 11.14 -6.56 28.73
N SER A 74 10.52 -7.70 28.38
CA SER A 74 9.09 -7.94 28.61
C SER A 74 8.71 -8.00 30.11
N PHE A 75 9.67 -8.19 31.03
CA PHE A 75 9.43 -8.15 32.48
C PHE A 75 9.72 -6.78 33.11
N ALA A 76 10.42 -5.87 32.40
CA ALA A 76 10.83 -4.57 32.93
C ALA A 76 9.82 -3.43 32.66
N MET A 77 8.85 -3.59 31.75
CA MET A 77 7.80 -2.60 31.47
C MET A 77 6.63 -2.65 32.49
N ARG A 78 6.93 -2.60 33.78
CA ARG A 78 5.95 -2.33 34.86
C ARG A 78 6.52 -1.25 35.79
N ASP A 79 6.51 0.01 35.32
CA ASP A 79 6.41 1.25 36.11
C ASP A 79 6.46 2.48 35.14
N PRO A 80 5.50 3.44 35.15
CA PRO A 80 5.47 4.62 34.25
C PRO A 80 5.88 5.93 35.00
N ALA A 81 6.31 7.07 34.43
CA ALA A 81 6.27 7.72 33.10
C ALA A 81 7.36 8.86 33.01
N PRO A 82 7.56 9.57 31.86
CA PRO A 82 6.63 10.61 31.41
C PRO A 82 6.29 10.62 29.91
N MET A 83 5.14 11.25 29.60
CA MET A 83 4.48 11.46 28.31
C MET A 83 4.08 10.18 27.55
N ALA A 84 2.82 9.82 27.73
CA ALA A 84 2.14 8.82 26.91
C ALA A 84 2.17 9.25 25.44
N THR A 85 3.14 8.73 24.68
CA THR A 85 2.86 8.29 23.32
C THR A 85 1.64 7.39 23.41
N VAL A 86 0.53 7.80 22.81
CA VAL A 86 -0.60 6.90 22.63
C VAL A 86 -0.10 5.78 21.73
N GLU A 87 0.41 4.69 22.32
CA GLU A 87 0.79 3.44 21.65
C GLU A 87 -0.47 2.68 21.22
N GLY A 88 -1.40 3.39 20.57
CA GLY A 88 -2.52 2.83 19.87
C GLY A 88 -2.15 2.62 18.39
N PRO A 89 -2.80 1.68 17.70
CA PRO A 89 -2.63 1.56 16.25
C PRO A 89 -3.03 2.88 15.58
N MET A 90 -2.10 3.46 14.80
CA MET A 90 -2.33 4.67 14.01
C MET A 90 -2.55 4.29 12.55
N LEU A 91 -3.77 4.44 12.06
CA LEU A 91 -4.08 4.32 10.63
C LEU A 91 -3.52 5.56 9.92
N ARG A 92 -2.56 5.37 9.01
CA ARG A 92 -1.88 6.48 8.31
C ARG A 92 -2.65 7.01 7.10
N GLY A 93 -3.54 6.20 6.54
CA GLY A 93 -4.30 6.50 5.34
C GLY A 93 -5.01 5.25 4.81
N ALA A 94 -5.71 5.42 3.71
CA ALA A 94 -6.29 4.35 2.92
C ALA A 94 -5.89 4.56 1.46
N GLU A 95 -5.53 3.48 0.78
CA GLU A 95 -5.06 3.52 -0.59
C GLU A 95 -6.04 2.74 -1.46
N PRO A 96 -6.82 3.43 -2.32
CA PRO A 96 -7.70 2.77 -3.27
C PRO A 96 -6.90 1.84 -4.19
N VAL A 97 -7.48 0.68 -4.50
CA VAL A 97 -6.90 -0.29 -5.44
C VAL A 97 -7.64 -0.20 -6.76
N LEU A 98 -6.93 0.25 -7.79
CA LEU A 98 -7.44 0.37 -9.15
C LEU A 98 -7.04 -0.87 -9.93
N TYR A 99 -8.04 -1.47 -10.57
CA TYR A 99 -7.85 -2.67 -11.37
C TYR A 99 -7.57 -2.29 -12.82
N VAL A 100 -6.47 -2.80 -13.36
CA VAL A 100 -5.96 -2.46 -14.70
C VAL A 100 -5.72 -3.73 -15.51
N ASP A 101 -5.81 -3.66 -16.83
CA ASP A 101 -5.59 -4.81 -17.72
C ASP A 101 -4.10 -5.02 -18.01
N ASP A 102 -3.37 -3.93 -18.24
CA ASP A 102 -1.92 -3.91 -18.43
C ASP A 102 -1.25 -2.91 -17.47
N PHE A 103 -0.40 -3.42 -16.58
CA PHE A 103 0.26 -2.61 -15.57
C PHE A 103 1.18 -1.54 -16.16
N SER A 104 1.90 -1.84 -17.25
CA SER A 104 2.86 -0.92 -17.85
C SER A 104 2.16 0.22 -18.57
N VAL A 105 1.05 -0.07 -19.27
CA VAL A 105 0.20 0.92 -19.91
C VAL A 105 -0.44 1.85 -18.88
N ALA A 106 -1.02 1.29 -17.82
CA ALA A 106 -1.59 2.07 -16.74
C ALA A 106 -0.52 2.95 -16.07
N LEU A 107 0.64 2.38 -15.75
CA LEU A 107 1.71 3.13 -15.10
C LEU A 107 2.19 4.31 -15.96
N ALA A 108 2.34 4.12 -17.27
CA ALA A 108 2.68 5.19 -18.20
C ALA A 108 1.61 6.29 -18.21
N PHE A 109 0.32 5.93 -18.21
CA PHE A 109 -0.77 6.90 -18.11
C PHE A 109 -0.68 7.73 -16.83
N TYR A 110 -0.61 7.09 -15.66
CA TYR A 110 -0.57 7.78 -14.38
C TYR A 110 0.67 8.67 -14.21
N THR A 111 1.83 8.20 -14.67
CA THR A 111 3.08 8.96 -14.51
C THR A 111 3.23 10.07 -15.53
N GLN A 112 2.94 9.80 -16.81
CA GLN A 112 3.19 10.76 -17.89
C GLN A 112 2.04 11.74 -18.12
N LYS A 113 0.78 11.33 -17.92
CA LYS A 113 -0.39 12.20 -18.10
C LYS A 113 -0.81 12.86 -16.79
N LEU A 114 -0.81 12.09 -15.70
CA LEU A 114 -1.34 12.56 -14.40
C LEU A 114 -0.26 13.01 -13.41
N GLY A 115 1.02 12.92 -13.77
CA GLY A 115 2.13 13.45 -12.98
C GLY A 115 2.38 12.71 -11.67
N PHE A 116 1.94 11.46 -11.54
CA PHE A 116 2.31 10.59 -10.42
C PHE A 116 3.74 10.06 -10.59
N THR A 117 4.33 9.59 -9.50
CA THR A 117 5.60 8.86 -9.49
C THR A 117 5.41 7.46 -8.93
N VAL A 118 6.27 6.52 -9.33
CA VAL A 118 6.31 5.17 -8.74
C VAL A 118 6.88 5.27 -7.34
N ASP A 119 6.13 4.78 -6.36
CA ASP A 119 6.62 4.57 -4.99
C ASP A 119 7.05 3.11 -4.80
N PHE A 120 6.29 2.18 -5.37
CA PHE A 120 6.55 0.74 -5.27
C PHE A 120 6.05 0.00 -6.52
N ALA A 121 6.76 -1.05 -6.92
CA ALA A 121 6.33 -1.99 -7.96
C ALA A 121 6.77 -3.42 -7.60
N TYR A 122 5.95 -4.41 -7.94
CA TYR A 122 6.14 -5.81 -7.59
C TYR A 122 5.74 -6.75 -8.73
N GLY A 123 6.56 -7.78 -8.95
CA GLY A 123 6.39 -8.83 -9.96
C GLY A 123 7.39 -8.73 -11.11
N GLU A 124 7.54 -9.82 -11.86
CA GLU A 124 8.33 -9.89 -13.10
C GLU A 124 7.52 -10.64 -14.20
N PRO A 125 6.90 -9.93 -15.16
CA PRO A 125 6.74 -8.47 -15.22
C PRO A 125 5.89 -7.92 -14.05
N PRO A 126 6.03 -6.63 -13.68
CA PRO A 126 5.25 -6.05 -12.59
C PRO A 126 3.75 -6.14 -12.85
N PHE A 127 2.99 -6.58 -11.85
CA PHE A 127 1.52 -6.69 -11.89
C PHE A 127 0.85 -6.00 -10.70
N PHE A 128 1.63 -5.44 -9.78
CA PHE A 128 1.15 -4.68 -8.64
C PHE A 128 2.11 -3.54 -8.32
N GLY A 129 1.59 -2.40 -7.88
CA GLY A 129 2.42 -1.26 -7.49
C GLY A 129 1.64 -0.15 -6.82
N VAL A 130 2.37 0.77 -6.22
CA VAL A 130 1.86 1.99 -5.60
C VAL A 130 2.45 3.18 -6.33
N ILE A 131 1.57 4.10 -6.71
CA ILE A 131 1.93 5.39 -7.27
C ILE A 131 1.53 6.50 -6.32
N MET A 132 2.29 7.59 -6.32
CA MET A 132 2.01 8.73 -5.46
C MET A 132 2.17 10.06 -6.18
N ARG A 133 1.37 11.04 -5.76
CA ARG A 133 1.52 12.44 -6.14
C ARG A 133 1.13 13.28 -4.93
N ASP A 134 2.07 14.07 -4.43
CA ASP A 134 1.91 14.82 -3.18
C ASP A 134 1.51 13.86 -2.03
N ALA A 135 0.36 14.09 -1.38
CA ALA A 135 -0.18 13.20 -0.35
C ALA A 135 -1.06 12.07 -0.89
N ALA A 136 -1.46 12.09 -2.17
CA ALA A 136 -2.34 11.08 -2.75
C ALA A 136 -1.54 9.83 -3.13
N ARG A 137 -2.04 8.66 -2.71
CA ARG A 137 -1.48 7.34 -3.04
C ARG A 137 -2.57 6.45 -3.62
N LEU A 138 -2.23 5.75 -4.70
CA LEU A 138 -3.12 4.80 -5.38
C LEU A 138 -2.37 3.49 -5.63
N CYS A 139 -3.04 2.37 -5.44
CA CYS A 139 -2.53 1.06 -5.78
C CYS A 139 -3.00 0.69 -7.19
N LEU A 140 -2.08 0.29 -8.07
CA LEU A 140 -2.40 -0.33 -9.35
C LEU A 140 -2.27 -1.83 -9.21
N ARG A 141 -3.31 -2.58 -9.59
CA ARG A 141 -3.31 -4.03 -9.57
C ARG A 141 -3.79 -4.58 -10.90
N GLN A 142 -2.90 -5.27 -11.60
CA GLN A 142 -3.24 -5.97 -12.82
C GLN A 142 -4.07 -7.20 -12.51
N VAL A 143 -5.12 -7.42 -13.30
CA VAL A 143 -6.03 -8.55 -13.16
C VAL A 143 -6.40 -9.11 -14.53
N ALA A 144 -6.52 -10.42 -14.64
CA ALA A 144 -6.95 -11.06 -15.87
C ALA A 144 -8.48 -11.04 -15.97
N GLY A 145 -9.01 -10.40 -17.01
CA GLY A 145 -10.44 -10.41 -17.33
C GLY A 145 -11.27 -9.34 -16.64
N PRO A 146 -12.58 -9.29 -16.94
CA PRO A 146 -13.45 -8.21 -16.47
C PRO A 146 -13.72 -8.32 -14.96
N VAL A 147 -13.37 -7.27 -14.21
CA VAL A 147 -13.70 -7.16 -12.78
C VAL A 147 -15.17 -6.81 -12.55
N PHE A 148 -15.75 -6.04 -13.47
CA PHE A 148 -17.11 -5.54 -13.38
C PHE A 148 -17.99 -6.20 -14.45
N ALA A 149 -19.26 -6.41 -14.12
CA ALA A 149 -20.23 -6.97 -15.06
C ALA A 149 -20.63 -5.93 -16.11
N GLY A 150 -20.28 -6.18 -17.37
CA GLY A 150 -20.63 -5.31 -18.49
C GLY A 150 -20.12 -3.87 -18.30
N ASP A 151 -20.99 -2.89 -18.58
CA ASP A 151 -20.69 -1.46 -18.50
C ASP A 151 -21.06 -0.82 -17.15
N ILE A 152 -21.37 -1.62 -16.13
CA ILE A 152 -21.94 -1.13 -14.85
C ILE A 152 -21.11 -0.01 -14.22
N ARG A 153 -19.78 -0.05 -14.35
CA ARG A 153 -18.90 0.98 -13.80
C ARG A 153 -19.18 2.35 -14.43
N ALA A 154 -19.37 2.41 -15.75
CA ALA A 154 -19.68 3.64 -16.45
C ALA A 154 -21.14 4.06 -16.26
N ARG A 155 -22.07 3.10 -16.29
CA ARG A 155 -23.51 3.38 -16.19
C ARG A 155 -23.92 3.88 -14.80
N GLU A 156 -23.36 3.30 -13.74
CA GLU A 156 -23.68 3.63 -12.34
C GLU A 156 -22.62 4.55 -11.70
N GLU A 157 -21.69 5.08 -12.50
CA GLU A 157 -20.60 5.96 -12.04
C GLU A 157 -19.81 5.39 -10.84
N LEU A 158 -19.46 4.09 -10.86
CA LEU A 158 -18.76 3.45 -9.76
C LEU A 158 -17.32 3.98 -9.64
N LEU A 159 -17.11 4.90 -8.69
CA LEU A 159 -15.82 5.52 -8.44
C LEU A 159 -14.79 4.51 -7.92
N SER A 160 -13.60 4.53 -8.52
CA SER A 160 -12.44 3.75 -8.09
C SER A 160 -11.62 4.49 -7.03
N ALA A 161 -11.64 5.83 -7.06
CA ALA A 161 -10.98 6.67 -6.06
C ALA A 161 -11.63 8.05 -5.98
N SER A 162 -11.46 8.71 -4.83
CA SER A 162 -11.79 10.12 -4.61
C SER A 162 -10.55 10.84 -4.07
N ILE A 163 -10.16 11.93 -4.72
CA ILE A 163 -9.01 12.75 -4.36
C ILE A 163 -9.50 14.17 -4.09
N THR A 164 -9.27 14.64 -2.86
CA THR A 164 -9.63 16.00 -2.45
C THR A 164 -8.45 16.94 -2.67
N LEU A 165 -8.73 18.09 -3.26
CA LEU A 165 -7.83 19.23 -3.36
C LEU A 165 -8.23 20.31 -2.36
N ASP A 166 -7.25 21.07 -1.91
CA ASP A 166 -7.45 22.13 -0.92
C ASP A 166 -8.30 23.30 -1.44
N THR A 167 -8.25 23.59 -2.74
CA THR A 167 -8.88 24.80 -3.31
C THR A 167 -9.55 24.56 -4.66
N ALA A 168 -10.63 25.30 -4.92
CA ALA A 168 -11.31 25.30 -6.22
C ALA A 168 -10.42 25.82 -7.36
N ALA A 169 -9.51 26.75 -7.07
CA ALA A 169 -8.52 27.25 -8.02
C ALA A 169 -7.51 26.15 -8.41
N GLY A 170 -7.01 25.39 -7.43
CA GLY A 170 -6.14 24.23 -7.66
C GLY A 170 -6.83 23.16 -8.50
N LEU A 171 -8.09 22.85 -8.20
CA LEU A 171 -8.91 21.92 -8.98
C LEU A 171 -9.08 22.37 -10.43
N LYS A 172 -9.41 23.65 -10.65
CA LYS A 172 -9.55 24.19 -12.01
C LYS A 172 -8.24 24.12 -12.78
N LYS A 173 -7.11 24.44 -12.15
CA LYS A 173 -5.80 24.33 -12.79
C LYS A 173 -5.49 22.89 -13.18
N LEU A 174 -5.69 21.94 -12.25
CA LEU A 174 -5.45 20.52 -12.50
C LEU A 174 -6.31 19.99 -13.66
N TYR A 175 -7.59 20.39 -13.71
CA TYR A 175 -8.48 20.04 -14.82
C TYR A 175 -7.94 20.51 -16.18
N LEU A 176 -7.47 21.77 -16.27
CA LEU A 176 -6.91 22.32 -17.50
C LEU A 176 -5.60 21.64 -17.89
N ASP A 177 -4.73 21.34 -16.93
CA ASP A 177 -3.48 20.61 -17.17
C ASP A 177 -3.79 19.22 -17.77
N TYR A 178 -4.77 18.50 -17.22
CA TYR A 178 -5.21 17.19 -17.73
C TYR A 178 -5.91 17.28 -19.09
N GLN A 179 -6.70 18.33 -19.33
CA GLN A 179 -7.29 18.58 -20.64
C GLN A 179 -6.21 18.80 -21.71
N ALA A 180 -5.18 19.61 -21.41
CA ALA A 180 -4.05 19.84 -22.30
C ALA A 180 -3.23 18.55 -22.54
N ALA A 181 -3.13 17.67 -21.54
CA ALA A 181 -2.53 16.35 -21.69
C ALA A 181 -3.40 15.34 -22.47
N GLY A 182 -4.62 15.71 -22.88
CA GLY A 182 -5.54 14.84 -23.63
C GLY A 182 -6.16 13.73 -22.79
N VAL A 183 -6.35 13.96 -21.48
CA VAL A 183 -7.03 13.02 -20.58
C VAL A 183 -8.53 13.01 -20.87
N SER A 184 -9.15 11.83 -20.82
CA SER A 184 -10.59 11.67 -21.00
C SER A 184 -11.35 11.93 -19.71
N PHE A 185 -12.43 12.70 -19.80
CA PHE A 185 -13.31 12.99 -18.66
C PHE A 185 -14.62 12.21 -18.80
N HIS A 186 -15.01 11.53 -17.73
CA HIS A 186 -16.36 10.98 -17.58
C HIS A 186 -17.33 12.11 -17.22
N LEU A 187 -16.95 12.97 -16.28
CA LEU A 187 -17.67 14.19 -15.92
C LEU A 187 -16.70 15.39 -16.04
N PRO A 188 -16.95 16.34 -16.95
CA PRO A 188 -16.20 17.60 -16.99
C PRO A 188 -16.33 18.40 -15.69
N LEU A 189 -15.41 19.33 -15.44
CA LEU A 189 -15.46 20.19 -14.26
C LEU A 189 -16.84 20.85 -14.08
N LYS A 190 -17.50 20.52 -12.98
CA LYS A 190 -18.87 20.92 -12.67
C LYS A 190 -18.99 21.38 -11.22
N THR A 191 -19.80 22.41 -11.01
CA THR A 191 -20.28 22.79 -9.68
C THR A 191 -21.48 21.93 -9.32
N GLN A 192 -21.42 21.28 -8.15
CA GLN A 192 -22.49 20.44 -7.64
C GLN A 192 -23.57 21.27 -6.93
N PRO A 193 -24.80 20.75 -6.76
CA PRO A 193 -25.88 21.46 -6.08
C PRO A 193 -25.53 21.93 -4.65
N TRP A 194 -24.61 21.24 -3.99
CA TRP A 194 -24.10 21.57 -2.65
C TRP A 194 -22.84 22.47 -2.66
N GLY A 195 -22.52 23.11 -3.78
CA GLY A 195 -21.45 24.12 -3.89
C GLY A 195 -20.04 23.59 -4.16
N ALA A 196 -19.76 22.32 -3.84
CA ALA A 196 -18.47 21.70 -4.16
C ALA A 196 -18.24 21.66 -5.69
N ARG A 197 -16.98 21.75 -6.11
CA ARG A 197 -16.61 21.56 -7.51
C ARG A 197 -15.89 20.24 -7.67
N ASN A 198 -16.19 19.53 -8.75
CA ASN A 198 -15.51 18.29 -9.06
C ASN A 198 -15.46 17.99 -10.56
N PHE A 199 -14.58 17.08 -10.94
CA PHE A 199 -14.60 16.39 -12.23
C PHE A 199 -14.30 14.91 -11.98
N ILE A 200 -14.69 14.07 -12.93
CA ILE A 200 -14.37 12.63 -12.91
C ILE A 200 -13.57 12.32 -14.16
N LEU A 201 -12.34 11.85 -13.98
CA LEU A 201 -11.53 11.35 -15.10
C LEU A 201 -11.77 9.86 -15.32
N ARG A 202 -11.50 9.42 -16.54
CA ARG A 202 -11.49 8.01 -16.92
C ARG A 202 -10.05 7.62 -17.32
N ASP A 203 -9.51 6.59 -16.68
CA ASP A 203 -8.20 6.04 -17.08
C ASP A 203 -8.32 5.13 -18.31
N THR A 204 -7.20 4.49 -18.69
CA THR A 204 -7.10 3.56 -19.83
C THR A 204 -8.01 2.34 -19.71
N ASP A 205 -8.32 1.93 -18.48
CA ASP A 205 -9.06 0.71 -18.14
C ASP A 205 -10.48 1.02 -17.64
N GLY A 206 -10.92 2.27 -17.83
CA GLY A 206 -12.24 2.75 -17.46
C GLY A 206 -12.45 2.98 -15.97
N ASN A 207 -11.42 2.98 -15.13
CA ASN A 207 -11.52 3.39 -13.74
C ASN A 207 -11.95 4.85 -13.67
N LEU A 208 -12.83 5.17 -12.73
CA LEU A 208 -13.38 6.50 -12.55
C LEU A 208 -12.77 7.14 -11.31
N ILE A 209 -12.02 8.22 -11.49
CA ILE A 209 -11.35 8.92 -10.38
C ILE A 209 -11.96 10.31 -10.22
N LEU A 210 -12.60 10.52 -9.08
CA LEU A 210 -13.20 11.79 -8.69
C LEU A 210 -12.11 12.71 -8.13
N PHE A 211 -12.02 13.93 -8.67
CA PHE A 211 -11.25 15.01 -8.08
C PHE A 211 -12.22 16.09 -7.61
N ALA A 212 -12.17 16.45 -6.33
CA ALA A 212 -13.09 17.42 -5.74
C ALA A 212 -12.36 18.46 -4.90
N SER A 213 -12.91 19.66 -4.81
CA SER A 213 -12.52 20.66 -3.81
C SER A 213 -13.71 20.94 -2.89
N PRO A 214 -13.47 21.40 -1.65
CA PRO A 214 -14.54 21.94 -0.82
C PRO A 214 -15.26 23.11 -1.55
N ALA A 215 -16.46 23.42 -1.07
CA ALA A 215 -17.14 24.66 -1.46
C ALA A 215 -16.31 25.86 -0.95
N ASP A 216 -16.25 26.93 -1.75
CA ASP A 216 -15.61 28.20 -1.36
C ASP A 216 -16.39 28.87 -0.22
#